data_AF-A0AAU5N529-F1
#
_entry.id   AF-A0AAU5N529-F1
#
_cell.length_a   1.000
_cell.length_b   1.000
_cell.length_c   1.000
_cell.angle_alpha   90.00
_cell.angle_beta   90.00
_cell.angle_gamma   90.00
#
_symmetry.space_group_name_H-M   'P 1'
#
loop_
_entity.id
_entity.type
_entity.pdbx_description
1 polymer ?
#
loop_
_entity_poly.entity_id
_entity_poly.type
_entity_poly.pdbx_seq_one_letter_code
_entity_poly.pdbx_strand_id
1 'polypeptide(L)'
;MTTEQSGIPADLNVIEAALGRMVYRAGNLEAVVRYTGGRLVTTDKQREALDGVPAGALVREAMELARKAAADGRISGAAQSDLVKLLDEIDSHLKCRNAYIHGMWVSRANGQPFVMLSQKKRKVQTQPLAPEELGKLSDSLLVLSNNVFDWVNRVFDAEN
;
A
#
# COMPACT_ATOMS: atom_id res chain seq x y z
N MET A 1 -37.91 -12.99 28.78
CA MET A 1 -36.56 -13.46 28.42
C MET A 1 -36.28 -13.02 27.00
N THR A 2 -35.51 -11.94 26.84
CA THR A 2 -35.06 -11.45 25.54
C THR A 2 -33.93 -12.35 25.06
N THR A 3 -34.19 -13.14 24.02
CA THR A 3 -33.17 -13.82 23.24
C THR A 3 -32.22 -12.77 22.69
N GLU A 4 -31.03 -12.69 23.29
CA GLU A 4 -29.88 -12.02 22.72
C GLU A 4 -29.69 -12.56 21.30
N GLN A 5 -29.90 -11.70 20.31
CA GLN A 5 -29.35 -11.92 18.98
C GLN A 5 -27.84 -11.99 19.17
N SER A 6 -27.30 -13.20 19.28
CA SER A 6 -25.89 -13.46 19.08
C SER A 6 -25.62 -13.15 17.61
N GLY A 7 -25.40 -11.87 17.31
CA GLY A 7 -24.73 -11.46 16.09
C GLY A 7 -23.43 -12.24 16.09
N ILE A 8 -23.34 -13.19 15.16
CA ILE A 8 -22.15 -14.03 14.97
C ILE A 8 -20.98 -13.05 14.96
N PRO A 9 -20.01 -13.14 15.91
CA PRO A 9 -18.80 -12.33 15.85
C PRO A 9 -18.27 -12.46 14.43
N ALA A 10 -17.92 -11.37 13.75
CA ALA A 10 -17.21 -11.48 12.48
C ALA A 10 -16.11 -12.53 12.68
N ASP A 11 -16.23 -13.66 11.97
CA ASP A 11 -15.41 -14.83 12.24
C ASP A 11 -13.96 -14.37 12.17
N LEU A 12 -13.18 -14.60 13.24
CA LEU A 12 -11.77 -14.20 13.30
C LEU A 12 -11.04 -14.62 12.02
N ASN A 13 -11.40 -15.79 11.48
CA ASN A 13 -10.89 -16.31 10.22
C ASN A 13 -11.14 -15.36 9.03
N VAL A 14 -12.30 -14.68 8.99
CA VAL A 14 -12.65 -13.73 7.92
C VAL A 14 -11.80 -12.46 8.02
N ILE A 15 -11.55 -11.96 9.23
CA ILE A 15 -10.69 -10.79 9.47
C ILE A 15 -9.23 -11.14 9.12
N GLU A 16 -8.75 -12.28 9.60
CA GLU A 16 -7.40 -12.76 9.30
C GLU A 16 -7.20 -12.98 7.79
N ALA A 17 -8.19 -13.56 7.11
CA ALA A 17 -8.15 -13.73 5.66
C ALA A 17 -8.16 -12.38 4.92
N ALA A 18 -8.96 -11.41 5.37
CA ALA A 18 -8.99 -10.06 4.79
C ALA A 18 -7.65 -9.32 5.01
N LEU A 19 -7.08 -9.42 6.21
CA LEU A 19 -5.76 -8.88 6.51
C LEU A 19 -4.69 -9.53 5.63
N GLY A 20 -4.67 -10.86 5.56
CA GLY A 20 -3.70 -11.61 4.76
C GLY A 20 -3.73 -11.20 3.29
N ARG A 21 -4.92 -11.06 2.69
CA ARG A 21 -5.07 -10.53 1.33
C ARG A 21 -4.51 -9.12 1.20
N MET A 22 -4.85 -8.23 2.13
CA MET A 22 -4.38 -6.85 2.12
C MET A 22 -2.85 -6.75 2.22
N VAL A 23 -2.23 -7.53 3.12
CA VAL A 23 -0.76 -7.58 3.26
C VAL A 23 -0.10 -8.13 2.00
N TYR A 24 -0.65 -9.19 1.42
CA TYR A 24 -0.17 -9.75 0.14
C TYR A 24 -0.23 -8.72 -0.99
N ARG A 25 -1.35 -7.99 -1.13
CA ARG A 25 -1.48 -6.93 -2.16
C ARG A 25 -0.52 -5.77 -1.92
N ALA A 26 -0.29 -5.39 -0.66
CA ALA A 26 0.72 -4.39 -0.32
C ALA A 26 2.13 -4.86 -0.74
N GLY A 27 2.49 -6.12 -0.48
CA GLY A 27 3.77 -6.69 -0.91
C GLY A 27 3.94 -6.70 -2.43
N ASN A 28 2.89 -7.04 -3.18
CA ASN A 28 2.93 -6.98 -4.65
C ASN A 28 3.12 -5.55 -5.16
N LEU A 29 2.40 -4.59 -4.58
CA LEU A 29 2.54 -3.18 -4.91
C LEU A 29 3.97 -2.69 -4.65
N GLU A 30 4.59 -3.08 -3.54
CA GLU A 30 5.98 -2.76 -3.24
C GLU A 30 6.94 -3.31 -4.30
N ALA A 31 6.75 -4.57 -4.72
CA ALA A 31 7.57 -5.17 -5.77
C ALA A 31 7.42 -4.41 -7.10
N VAL A 32 6.21 -3.97 -7.44
CA VAL A 32 5.96 -3.18 -8.66
C VAL A 32 6.59 -1.80 -8.56
N VAL A 33 6.47 -1.10 -7.43
CA VAL A 33 7.16 0.19 -7.22
C VAL A 33 8.68 0.03 -7.32
N ARG A 34 9.24 -1.08 -6.80
CA ARG A 34 10.67 -1.38 -6.92
C ARG A 34 11.05 -1.58 -8.37
N TYR A 35 10.27 -2.37 -9.11
CA TYR A 35 10.46 -2.58 -10.53
C TYR A 35 10.43 -1.26 -11.32
N THR A 36 9.45 -0.39 -11.05
CA THR A 36 9.36 0.95 -11.64
C THR A 36 10.60 1.78 -11.34
N GLY A 37 11.06 1.82 -10.08
CA GLY A 37 12.33 2.46 -9.71
C GLY A 37 13.52 1.88 -10.49
N GLY A 38 13.57 0.55 -10.64
CA GLY A 38 14.59 -0.17 -11.40
C GLY A 38 14.62 0.11 -12.90
N ARG A 39 13.50 0.59 -13.48
CA ARG A 39 13.42 1.11 -14.86
C ARG A 39 13.82 2.58 -14.97
N LEU A 40 13.71 3.34 -13.88
CA LEU A 40 14.06 4.76 -13.83
C LEU A 40 15.56 5.02 -13.55
N VAL A 41 16.26 4.09 -12.92
CA VAL A 41 17.71 4.18 -12.68
C VAL A 41 18.51 3.96 -13.96
N THR A 42 19.75 4.45 -13.97
CA THR A 42 20.65 4.37 -15.15
C THR A 42 21.79 3.37 -14.97
N THR A 43 21.94 2.77 -13.79
CA THR A 43 23.03 1.84 -13.47
C THR A 43 22.53 0.66 -12.64
N ASP A 44 23.19 -0.50 -12.77
CA ASP A 44 22.85 -1.69 -11.99
C ASP A 44 23.07 -1.47 -10.48
N LYS A 45 24.11 -0.73 -10.10
CA LYS A 45 24.36 -0.36 -8.69
C LYS A 45 23.19 0.42 -8.07
N GLN A 46 22.57 1.32 -8.83
CA GLN A 46 21.39 2.04 -8.36
C GLN A 46 20.17 1.12 -8.28
N ARG A 47 20.04 0.14 -9.18
CA ARG A 47 18.97 -0.85 -9.12
C ARG A 47 19.09 -1.73 -7.89
N GLU A 48 20.29 -2.25 -7.61
CA GLU A 48 20.60 -3.03 -6.41
C GLU A 48 20.35 -2.25 -5.13
N ALA A 49 20.61 -0.93 -5.12
CA ALA A 49 20.34 -0.08 -3.97
C ALA A 49 18.84 0.05 -3.62
N LEU A 50 17.93 -0.35 -4.52
CA LEU A 50 16.49 -0.44 -4.23
C LEU A 50 16.10 -1.72 -3.49
N ASP A 51 16.99 -2.72 -3.46
CA ASP A 51 16.78 -3.94 -2.70
C ASP A 51 16.89 -3.68 -1.20
N GLY A 52 15.97 -4.26 -0.42
CA GLY A 52 15.90 -4.05 1.02
C GLY A 52 15.38 -2.68 1.46
N VAL A 53 15.06 -1.76 0.54
CA VAL A 53 14.43 -0.48 0.87
C VAL A 53 12.98 -0.72 1.35
N PRO A 54 12.59 -0.20 2.53
CA PRO A 54 11.22 -0.31 3.01
C PRO A 54 10.21 0.41 2.10
N ALA A 55 9.00 -0.11 2.00
CA ALA A 55 7.91 0.39 1.16
C ALA A 55 7.76 1.92 1.10
N GLY A 56 7.65 2.58 2.26
CA GLY A 56 7.44 4.03 2.34
C GLY A 56 8.68 4.85 1.96
N ALA A 57 9.88 4.28 2.04
CA ALA A 57 11.10 4.91 1.54
C ALA A 57 11.23 4.70 0.02
N LEU A 58 10.84 3.52 -0.47
CA LEU A 58 10.87 3.16 -1.89
C LEU A 58 9.98 4.08 -2.74
N VAL A 59 8.80 4.44 -2.23
CA VAL A 59 7.90 5.41 -2.90
C VAL A 59 8.57 6.78 -3.09
N ARG A 60 9.24 7.29 -2.04
CA ARG A 60 9.94 8.59 -2.12
C ARG A 60 11.13 8.52 -3.07
N GLU A 61 11.90 7.43 -3.01
CA GLU A 61 13.02 7.21 -3.92
C GLU A 61 12.54 7.17 -5.38
N ALA A 62 11.44 6.45 -5.66
CA ALA A 62 10.84 6.40 -6.99
C ALA A 62 10.39 7.79 -7.49
N MET A 63 9.86 8.66 -6.62
CA MET A 63 9.53 10.04 -6.98
C MET A 63 10.77 10.84 -7.37
N GLU A 64 11.87 10.74 -6.62
CA GLU A 64 13.12 11.44 -6.95
C GLU A 64 13.76 10.88 -8.23
N LEU A 65 13.72 9.57 -8.43
CA LEU A 65 14.17 8.93 -9.66
C LEU A 65 13.35 9.39 -10.87
N ALA A 66 12.03 9.55 -10.73
CA ALA A 66 11.16 10.09 -11.78
C ALA A 66 11.52 11.54 -12.13
N ARG A 67 11.80 12.38 -11.13
CA ARG A 67 12.25 13.76 -11.36
C ARG A 67 13.58 13.82 -12.10
N LYS A 68 14.56 13.00 -11.69
CA LYS A 68 15.86 12.89 -12.39
C LYS A 68 15.67 12.41 -13.83
N ALA A 69 14.86 11.38 -14.06
CA ALA A 69 14.57 10.87 -15.39
C ALA A 69 13.93 11.92 -16.30
N ALA A 70 13.04 12.76 -15.78
CA ALA A 70 12.46 13.87 -16.54
C ALA A 70 13.48 14.99 -16.82
N ALA A 71 14.32 15.34 -15.84
CA ALA A 71 15.37 16.34 -16.00
C ALA A 71 16.42 15.91 -17.05
N ASP A 72 16.72 14.62 -17.12
CA ASP A 72 17.61 14.02 -18.12
C ASP A 72 16.93 13.81 -19.49
N GLY A 73 15.64 14.11 -19.64
CA GLY A 73 14.86 13.92 -20.86
C GLY A 73 14.50 12.46 -21.20
N ARG A 74 14.74 11.51 -20.28
CA ARG A 74 14.45 10.07 -20.48
C ARG A 74 12.95 9.75 -20.39
N ILE A 75 12.19 10.57 -19.68
CA ILE A 75 10.73 10.52 -19.67
C ILE A 75 10.16 11.93 -19.85
N SER A 76 8.94 12.04 -20.35
CA SER A 76 8.26 13.33 -20.48
C SER A 76 7.85 13.90 -19.11
N GLY A 77 7.72 15.23 -19.02
CA GLY A 77 7.20 15.88 -17.81
C GLY A 77 5.76 15.44 -17.45
N ALA A 78 4.95 15.12 -18.47
CA ALA A 78 3.62 14.55 -18.25
C ALA A 78 3.70 13.15 -17.61
N ALA A 79 4.57 12.28 -18.12
CA ALA A 79 4.79 10.95 -17.55
C ALA A 79 5.29 11.03 -16.10
N GLN A 80 6.20 11.96 -15.80
CA GLN A 80 6.68 12.21 -14.44
C GLN A 80 5.57 12.69 -13.51
N SER A 81 4.73 13.64 -13.94
CA SER A 81 3.59 14.12 -13.15
C SER A 81 2.58 13.02 -12.85
N ASP A 82 2.27 12.18 -13.84
CA ASP A 82 1.35 11.05 -13.69
C ASP A 82 1.89 10.01 -12.70
N LEU A 83 3.17 9.66 -12.79
CA LEU A 83 3.78 8.72 -11.85
C LEU A 83 3.78 9.26 -10.42
N VAL A 84 4.11 10.55 -10.23
CA VAL A 84 4.12 11.15 -8.89
C VAL A 84 2.74 11.09 -8.24
N LYS A 85 1.66 11.34 -8.99
CA LYS A 85 0.29 11.20 -8.46
C LYS A 85 -0.02 9.78 -7.99
N LEU A 86 0.36 8.77 -8.78
CA LEU A 86 0.20 7.37 -8.40
C LEU A 86 1.01 7.05 -7.13
N LEU A 87 2.25 7.51 -7.06
CA LEU A 87 3.14 7.28 -5.92
C LEU A 87 2.64 8.00 -4.64
N ASP A 88 2.08 9.21 -4.75
CA ASP A 88 1.46 9.92 -3.62
C ASP A 88 0.25 9.15 -3.09
N GLU A 89 -0.59 8.62 -3.98
CA GLU A 89 -1.73 7.80 -3.60
C GLU A 89 -1.30 6.50 -2.91
N ILE A 90 -0.23 5.86 -3.41
CA ILE A 90 0.38 4.68 -2.79
C ILE A 90 0.89 4.98 -1.38
N ASP A 91 1.61 6.09 -1.17
CA ASP A 91 2.12 6.47 0.16
C ASP A 91 0.97 6.62 1.18
N SER A 92 -0.16 7.21 0.76
CA SER A 92 -1.36 7.31 1.60
C SER A 92 -1.94 5.94 1.97
N HIS A 93 -2.07 5.04 1.00
CA HIS A 93 -2.61 3.70 1.25
C HIS A 93 -1.67 2.82 2.07
N LEU A 94 -0.34 2.94 1.87
CA LEU A 94 0.65 2.24 2.69
C LEU A 94 0.66 2.72 4.15
N LYS A 95 0.44 4.02 4.38
CA LYS A 95 0.24 4.56 5.73
C LYS A 95 -1.03 4.01 6.39
N CYS A 96 -2.12 3.90 5.63
CA CYS A 96 -3.36 3.27 6.10
C CYS A 96 -3.11 1.81 6.49
N ARG A 97 -2.45 1.05 5.61
CA ARG A 97 -2.04 -0.34 5.85
C ARG A 97 -1.20 -0.50 7.11
N ASN A 98 -0.20 0.36 7.30
CA ASN A 98 0.69 0.29 8.45
C ASN A 98 -0.04 0.51 9.78
N ALA A 99 -1.14 1.27 9.78
CA ALA A 99 -1.98 1.38 10.96
C ALA A 99 -2.55 0.02 11.36
N TYR A 100 -3.04 -0.76 10.38
CA TYR A 100 -3.58 -2.11 10.58
C TYR A 100 -2.54 -3.14 11.03
N ILE A 101 -1.35 -3.14 10.43
CA ILE A 101 -0.28 -4.10 10.78
C ILE A 101 0.31 -3.83 12.17
N HIS A 102 0.58 -2.57 12.48
CA HIS A 102 1.31 -2.22 13.71
C HIS A 102 0.40 -1.87 14.89
N GLY A 103 -0.92 -1.94 14.72
CA GLY A 103 -1.88 -1.77 15.80
C GLY A 103 -1.91 -2.99 16.73
N MET A 104 -2.26 -2.78 18.00
CA MET A 104 -2.56 -3.89 18.92
C MET A 104 -4.02 -4.31 18.76
N TRP A 105 -4.28 -5.61 18.69
CA TRP A 105 -5.60 -6.16 18.39
C TRP A 105 -6.22 -6.75 19.66
N VAL A 106 -7.50 -6.45 19.89
CA VAL A 106 -8.25 -6.97 21.05
C VAL A 106 -9.63 -7.45 20.62
N SER A 107 -10.03 -8.61 21.13
CA SER A 107 -11.23 -9.34 20.70
C SER A 107 -12.54 -8.87 21.36
N ARG A 108 -12.51 -7.93 22.31
CA ARG A 108 -13.72 -7.46 23.04
C ARG A 108 -13.56 -6.05 23.63
N ALA A 109 -13.18 -5.06 22.82
CA ALA A 109 -13.28 -3.66 23.27
C ALA A 109 -14.61 -3.06 22.80
N ASN A 110 -15.36 -2.43 23.71
CA ASN A 110 -16.58 -1.67 23.40
C ASN A 110 -17.71 -2.47 22.72
N GLY A 111 -17.87 -3.76 23.04
CA GLY A 111 -18.95 -4.60 22.47
C GLY A 111 -18.77 -4.98 20.99
N GLN A 112 -17.65 -4.60 20.37
CA GLN A 112 -17.28 -5.01 19.02
C GLN A 112 -16.37 -6.24 19.07
N PRO A 113 -16.48 -7.18 18.11
CA PRO A 113 -15.74 -8.43 18.14
C PRO A 113 -14.24 -8.25 17.91
N PHE A 114 -13.81 -7.16 17.24
CA PHE A 114 -12.39 -6.85 17.04
C PHE A 114 -12.16 -5.35 16.96
N VAL A 115 -11.14 -4.89 17.69
CA VAL A 115 -10.73 -3.49 17.71
C VAL A 115 -9.22 -3.40 17.58
N MET A 116 -8.77 -2.48 16.74
CA MET A 116 -7.38 -2.07 16.62
C MET A 116 -7.11 -0.86 17.52
N LEU A 117 -6.02 -0.95 18.28
CA LEU A 117 -5.46 0.15 19.08
C LEU A 117 -4.29 0.75 18.31
N SER A 118 -4.55 1.86 17.62
CA SER A 118 -3.51 2.61 16.91
C SER A 118 -2.84 3.60 17.86
N GLN A 119 -1.50 3.59 17.92
CA GLN A 119 -0.72 4.57 18.68
C GLN A 119 -0.43 5.82 17.83
N LYS A 120 -1.48 6.57 17.47
CA LYS A 120 -1.31 7.83 16.73
C LYS A 120 -1.07 8.97 17.74
N LYS A 121 0.10 9.61 17.68
CA LYS A 121 0.46 10.79 18.52
C LYS A 121 0.34 10.58 20.05
N ARG A 122 0.88 9.47 20.57
CA ARG A 122 0.83 9.10 22.01
C ARG A 122 -0.58 9.00 22.61
N LYS A 123 -1.62 8.92 21.76
CA LYS A 123 -2.99 8.62 22.15
C LYS A 123 -3.35 7.27 21.57
N VAL A 124 -3.89 6.40 22.40
CA VAL A 124 -4.47 5.13 21.96
C VAL A 124 -5.83 5.45 21.37
N GLN A 125 -6.01 5.19 20.08
CA GLN A 125 -7.31 5.29 19.42
C GLN A 125 -7.82 3.89 19.11
N THR A 126 -9.05 3.61 19.53
CA THR A 126 -9.79 2.40 19.17
C THR A 126 -10.46 2.59 17.82
N GLN A 127 -10.21 1.69 16.88
CA GLN A 127 -10.95 1.62 15.62
C GLN A 127 -11.50 0.20 15.43
N PRO A 128 -12.78 0.05 15.03
CA PRO A 128 -13.32 -1.25 14.66
C PRO A 128 -12.48 -1.88 13.54
N LEU A 129 -12.29 -3.20 13.58
CA LEU A 129 -11.72 -3.96 12.48
C LEU A 129 -12.86 -4.51 11.62
N ALA A 130 -13.20 -3.81 10.53
CA ALA A 130 -14.20 -4.26 9.58
C ALA A 130 -13.53 -5.00 8.40
N PRO A 131 -13.85 -6.29 8.15
CA PRO A 131 -13.35 -7.03 6.99
C PRO A 131 -13.57 -6.32 5.66
N GLU A 132 -14.67 -5.58 5.53
CA GLU A 132 -15.05 -4.84 4.33
C GLU A 132 -14.10 -3.66 4.08
N GLU A 133 -13.64 -2.98 5.12
CA GLU A 133 -12.68 -1.89 5.01
C GLU A 133 -11.29 -2.41 4.62
N LEU A 134 -10.87 -3.54 5.20
CA LEU A 134 -9.66 -4.25 4.80
C LEU A 134 -9.74 -4.74 3.34
N GLY A 135 -10.92 -5.22 2.93
CA GLY A 135 -11.20 -5.61 1.54
C GLY A 135 -11.07 -4.44 0.57
N LYS A 136 -11.70 -3.30 0.87
CA LYS A 136 -11.57 -2.08 0.05
C LYS A 136 -10.13 -1.61 -0.07
N LEU A 137 -9.39 -1.59 1.04
CA LEU A 137 -7.96 -1.24 1.02
C LEU A 137 -7.16 -2.22 0.15
N SER A 138 -7.41 -3.53 0.29
CA SER A 138 -6.79 -4.57 -0.54
C SER A 138 -7.04 -4.33 -2.04
N ASP A 139 -8.28 -4.01 -2.41
CA ASP A 139 -8.65 -3.77 -3.81
C ASP A 139 -8.01 -2.48 -4.35
N SER A 140 -7.98 -1.41 -3.56
CA SER A 140 -7.27 -0.18 -3.93
C SER A 140 -5.78 -0.43 -4.16
N LEU A 141 -5.12 -1.22 -3.31
CA LEU A 141 -3.71 -1.59 -3.49
C LEU A 141 -3.48 -2.39 -4.79
N LEU A 142 -4.41 -3.29 -5.15
CA LEU A 142 -4.35 -4.02 -6.41
C LEU A 142 -4.49 -3.09 -7.61
N VAL A 143 -5.47 -2.18 -7.59
CA VAL A 143 -5.68 -1.20 -8.67
C VAL A 143 -4.44 -0.32 -8.84
N LEU A 144 -3.87 0.19 -7.75
CA LEU A 144 -2.64 0.98 -7.79
C LEU A 144 -1.45 0.20 -8.35
N SER A 145 -1.33 -1.09 -8.00
CA SER A 145 -0.29 -1.97 -8.53
C SER A 145 -0.41 -2.10 -10.05
N ASN A 146 -1.63 -2.31 -10.56
CA ASN A 146 -1.85 -2.39 -12.01
C ASN A 146 -1.57 -1.05 -12.69
N ASN A 147 -2.08 0.06 -12.13
CA ASN A 147 -1.88 1.39 -12.72
C ASN A 147 -0.41 1.79 -12.81
N VAL A 148 0.41 1.48 -11.80
CA VAL A 148 1.85 1.74 -11.85
C VAL A 148 2.55 0.83 -12.86
N PHE A 149 2.18 -0.45 -12.92
CA PHE A 149 2.74 -1.38 -13.90
C PHE A 149 2.39 -0.95 -15.34
N ASP A 150 1.13 -0.61 -15.60
CA ASP A 150 0.66 -0.10 -16.89
C ASP A 150 1.35 1.22 -17.28
N TRP A 151 1.60 2.09 -16.29
CA TRP A 151 2.40 3.29 -16.51
C TRP A 151 3.80 2.94 -17.00
N VAL A 152 4.48 1.93 -16.41
CA VAL A 152 5.81 1.50 -16.86
C VAL A 152 5.77 1.03 -18.31
N ASN A 153 4.84 0.13 -18.64
CA ASN A 153 4.72 -0.43 -19.98
C ASN A 153 4.46 0.68 -21.02
N ARG A 154 3.58 1.63 -20.70
CA ARG A 154 3.26 2.76 -21.58
C ARG A 154 4.44 3.70 -21.81
N VAL A 155 5.30 3.88 -20.80
CA VAL A 155 6.41 4.85 -20.88
C VAL A 155 7.67 4.22 -21.48
N PHE A 156 7.92 2.94 -21.22
CA PHE A 156 9.18 2.29 -21.58
C PHE A 156 9.06 1.20 -22.63
N ASP A 157 7.87 0.61 -22.80
CA ASP A 157 7.68 -0.56 -23.66
C ASP A 157 6.74 -0.27 -24.85
N ALA A 158 6.30 0.98 -25.04
CA ALA A 158 5.41 1.40 -26.12
C ALA A 158 6.04 1.42 -27.53
N GLU A 159 7.28 0.93 -27.69
CA GLU A 159 8.01 0.89 -28.97
C GLU A 159 8.59 -0.50 -29.32
N ASN A 160 8.00 -1.59 -28.81
CA ASN A 160 8.20 -2.94 -29.39
C ASN A 160 6.95 -3.41 -30.13
#